data_AF-A0A7S0UL09-F1
#
_entry.id   AF-A0A7S0UL09-F1
#
_cell.length_a   1.000
_cell.length_b   1.000
_cell.length_c   1.000
_cell.angle_alpha   90.00
_cell.angle_beta   90.00
_cell.angle_gamma   90.00
#
_symmetry.space_group_name_H-M   'P 1'
#
loop_
_entity.id
_entity.type
_entity.pdbx_description
1 polymer ?
#
loop_
_entity_poly.entity_id
_entity_poly.type
_entity_poly.pdbx_seq_one_letter_code
_entity_poly.pdbx_strand_id
1 'polypeptide(L)'
;QCTDIFFLKADICQLGVDQRKVNMLARDYCIAAKIKNKPIILSHHMLFGLKAGQEKMSKSDPDSAVFMEDTPEDVERKIMSAYCPTQEEEKTEKNPDEEEDAGKESMQLTEIKIKNPCLDYIENIIFSPPDATFTAGETTYSDFETVRGKFLAGDISEEELKRGLIDALNKLLEPVRHHFTNDENAKDLLAKVRMYKKEAPPKVTNVRRLNLVELSKVPVGSHLVFAPVPTATPTLQEAIDVLAMLSRAEEGQPCVLMLSDWSARVANACNGETKTITAYYTVLVTALKALSPETMENVQILLQSDAILADPSNYWISVINAGRHFTLRDVMGSMKDSDNVGWVIARLMMVADVAGVEPKSLALTENGDNIHDDAAAIASKMVTEFFQEKLVSLVQPTVTTGSGPELLLQRRELEAHKTENDEYYLLDDPKVNGKSKMKKAFCEPKNIDFCPPICVASAFSFGLQEDSTGEMVITRSPENGGDAVFKSRSELEAAFADESLHPGDLKAFASATMVATLDKLSKAIKADGDSTKAGKTLKAMAKKLAKQKKK
;
A
#
# COMPACT_ATOMS: atom_id res chain seq x y z
N GLN A 1 5.15 8.83 -10.91
CA GLN A 1 6.15 9.93 -10.94
C GLN A 1 7.58 9.44 -10.75
N CYS A 2 8.03 9.09 -9.53
CA CYS A 2 9.44 8.64 -9.32
C CYS A 2 9.84 7.46 -10.22
N THR A 3 9.01 6.41 -10.29
CA THR A 3 9.22 5.26 -11.19
C THR A 3 9.29 5.63 -12.67
N ASP A 4 8.58 6.68 -13.09
CA ASP A 4 8.46 7.06 -14.50
C ASP A 4 9.80 7.52 -15.08
N ILE A 5 10.65 8.14 -14.26
CA ILE A 5 12.00 8.58 -14.66
C ILE A 5 12.82 7.39 -15.20
N PHE A 6 12.75 6.25 -14.51
CA PHE A 6 13.45 5.03 -14.91
C PHE A 6 12.72 4.29 -16.04
N PHE A 7 11.39 4.28 -16.01
CA PHE A 7 10.57 3.61 -17.02
C PHE A 7 10.71 4.25 -18.40
N LEU A 8 10.67 5.60 -18.46
CA LEU A 8 10.90 6.38 -19.66
C LEU A 8 12.38 6.42 -20.07
N LYS A 9 13.28 5.92 -19.21
CA LYS A 9 14.74 5.99 -19.37
C LYS A 9 15.22 7.43 -19.59
N ALA A 10 14.66 8.37 -18.82
CA ALA A 10 15.01 9.77 -18.94
C ALA A 10 16.41 10.02 -18.37
N ASP A 11 17.31 10.54 -19.20
CA ASP A 11 18.63 11.02 -18.75
C ASP A 11 18.51 12.36 -18.00
N ILE A 12 17.58 13.21 -18.44
CA ILE A 12 17.33 14.55 -17.91
C ILE A 12 15.85 14.69 -17.52
N CYS A 13 15.59 14.97 -16.25
CA CYS A 13 14.28 15.39 -15.77
C CYS A 13 14.13 16.90 -15.95
N GLN A 14 13.54 17.32 -17.07
CA GLN A 14 13.22 18.72 -17.36
C GLN A 14 11.76 18.99 -16.95
N LEU A 15 11.57 19.47 -15.72
CA LEU A 15 10.25 19.76 -15.11
C LEU A 15 10.33 21.02 -14.24
N GLY A 16 9.18 21.54 -13.81
CA GLY A 16 9.12 22.67 -12.87
C GLY A 16 9.82 22.37 -11.54
N VAL A 17 10.20 23.42 -10.82
CA VAL A 17 10.85 23.33 -9.50
C VAL A 17 9.95 22.65 -8.46
N ASP A 18 8.62 22.74 -8.61
CA ASP A 18 7.64 22.07 -7.75
C ASP A 18 7.77 20.54 -7.76
N GLN A 19 8.29 19.96 -8.84
CA GLN A 19 8.56 18.52 -8.97
C GLN A 19 9.92 18.11 -8.40
N ARG A 20 10.70 19.03 -7.80
CA ARG A 20 12.05 18.75 -7.29
C ARG A 20 12.08 17.63 -6.25
N LYS A 21 11.12 17.57 -5.32
CA LYS A 21 11.12 16.56 -4.25
C LYS A 21 11.06 15.13 -4.79
N VAL A 22 10.18 14.87 -5.75
CA VAL A 22 10.06 13.54 -6.37
C VAL A 22 11.28 13.21 -7.25
N ASN A 23 11.86 14.22 -7.90
CA ASN A 23 13.09 14.07 -8.67
C ASN A 23 14.30 13.74 -7.78
N MET A 24 14.38 14.34 -6.58
CA MET A 24 15.40 14.03 -5.59
C MET A 24 15.20 12.63 -5.01
N LEU A 25 13.96 12.22 -4.74
CA LEU A 25 13.64 10.85 -4.34
C LEU A 25 14.15 9.81 -5.35
N ALA A 26 14.06 10.10 -6.66
CA ALA A 26 14.62 9.22 -7.68
C ALA A 26 16.15 9.09 -7.57
N ARG A 27 16.86 10.18 -7.24
CA ARG A 27 18.31 10.14 -7.01
C ARG A 27 18.69 9.38 -5.74
N ASP A 28 17.88 9.48 -4.69
CA ASP A 28 18.06 8.70 -3.46
C ASP A 28 17.81 7.21 -3.72
N TYR A 29 16.77 6.91 -4.51
CA TYR A 29 16.52 5.55 -4.99
C TYR A 29 17.70 4.97 -5.77
N CYS A 30 18.37 5.76 -6.63
CA CYS A 30 19.59 5.30 -7.31
C CYS A 30 20.68 4.86 -6.32
N ILE A 31 20.82 5.54 -5.17
CA ILE A 31 21.78 5.15 -4.12
C ILE A 31 21.39 3.81 -3.53
N ALA A 32 20.13 3.66 -3.09
CA ALA A 32 19.61 2.43 -2.50
C ALA A 32 19.69 1.24 -3.46
N ALA A 33 19.33 1.45 -4.73
CA ALA A 33 19.35 0.44 -5.79
C ALA A 33 20.74 0.24 -6.43
N LYS A 34 21.76 0.99 -5.99
CA LYS A 34 23.14 0.95 -6.53
C LYS A 34 23.23 1.22 -8.04
N ILE A 35 22.35 2.08 -8.54
CA ILE A 35 22.37 2.57 -9.92
C ILE A 35 23.40 3.68 -10.01
N LYS A 36 24.41 3.49 -10.87
CA LYS A 36 25.52 4.44 -11.04
C LYS A 36 25.07 5.76 -11.66
N ASN A 37 24.30 5.67 -12.75
CA ASN A 37 23.89 6.83 -13.52
C ASN A 37 22.61 7.39 -12.91
N LYS A 38 22.74 8.50 -12.20
CA LYS A 38 21.61 9.23 -11.62
C LYS A 38 21.02 10.18 -12.67
N PRO A 39 19.69 10.34 -12.74
CA PRO A 39 19.07 11.29 -13.66
C PRO A 39 19.54 12.72 -13.34
N ILE A 40 19.82 13.51 -14.38
CA ILE A 40 20.14 14.93 -14.26
C ILE A 40 18.84 15.67 -14.00
N ILE A 41 18.77 16.44 -12.93
CA ILE A 41 17.57 17.22 -12.61
C ILE A 41 17.80 18.63 -13.11
N LEU A 42 17.11 19.00 -14.19
CA LEU A 42 17.18 20.32 -14.80
C LEU A 42 15.83 21.02 -14.59
N SER A 43 15.64 21.56 -13.40
CA SER A 43 14.39 22.21 -13.03
C SER A 43 14.29 23.61 -13.63
N HIS A 44 13.16 23.94 -14.26
CA HIS A 44 12.89 25.28 -14.81
C HIS A 44 12.06 26.14 -13.87
N HIS A 45 12.17 27.46 -14.02
CA HIS A 45 11.47 28.46 -13.23
C HIS A 45 9.95 28.29 -13.26
N MET A 46 9.30 28.55 -12.12
CA MET A 46 7.84 28.50 -11.98
C MET A 46 7.26 29.89 -12.23
N LEU A 47 6.55 30.03 -13.35
CA LEU A 47 5.87 31.28 -13.70
C LEU A 47 4.85 31.71 -12.63
N PHE A 48 4.83 32.99 -12.32
CA PHE A 48 3.92 33.57 -11.33
C PHE A 48 2.46 33.56 -11.79
N GLY A 49 1.55 33.54 -10.81
CA GLY A 49 0.14 33.80 -11.05
C GLY A 49 -0.10 35.29 -11.30
N LEU A 50 -1.08 35.63 -12.14
CA LEU A 50 -1.35 37.03 -12.50
C LEU A 50 -1.91 37.86 -11.33
N LYS A 51 -2.48 37.25 -10.28
CA LYS A 51 -3.07 37.98 -9.14
C LYS A 51 -2.10 38.10 -7.96
N ALA A 52 -2.31 39.13 -7.13
CA ALA A 52 -1.53 39.35 -5.92
C ALA A 52 -1.62 38.15 -4.95
N GLY A 53 -0.52 37.81 -4.29
CA GLY A 53 -0.44 36.71 -3.33
C GLY A 53 -0.41 35.30 -3.95
N GLN A 54 -0.39 35.16 -5.28
CA GLN A 54 -0.29 33.87 -5.95
C GLN A 54 1.15 33.58 -6.38
N GLU A 55 1.78 32.57 -5.77
CA GLU A 55 3.16 32.17 -6.11
C GLU A 55 3.27 31.39 -7.43
N LYS A 56 2.14 30.90 -7.96
CA LYS A 56 2.05 30.19 -9.24
C LYS A 56 0.67 30.35 -9.87
N MET A 57 0.60 30.18 -11.18
CA MET A 57 -0.67 30.05 -11.90
C MET A 57 -1.54 28.92 -11.32
N SER A 58 -2.84 29.18 -11.13
CA SER A 58 -3.80 28.19 -10.61
C SER A 58 -4.84 27.81 -11.66
N LYS A 59 -5.14 26.52 -11.76
CA LYS A 59 -6.27 26.04 -12.60
C LYS A 59 -7.63 26.40 -12.01
N SER A 60 -7.73 26.71 -10.72
CA SER A 60 -8.98 27.05 -10.05
C SER A 60 -9.46 28.47 -10.36
N ASP A 61 -8.55 29.34 -10.80
CA ASP A 61 -8.83 30.73 -11.10
C ASP A 61 -8.46 31.01 -12.58
N PRO A 62 -9.46 31.02 -13.48
CA PRO A 62 -9.22 31.23 -14.91
C PRO A 62 -8.49 32.53 -15.25
N ASP A 63 -8.55 33.54 -14.38
CA ASP A 63 -7.88 34.83 -14.58
C ASP A 63 -6.49 34.88 -13.94
N SER A 64 -6.04 33.81 -13.27
CA SER A 64 -4.68 33.70 -12.74
C SER A 64 -3.64 33.28 -13.78
N ALA A 65 -4.09 32.86 -14.97
CA ALA A 65 -3.25 32.29 -16.02
C ALA A 65 -3.75 32.72 -17.41
N VAL A 66 -2.82 32.94 -18.34
CA VAL A 66 -3.15 33.07 -19.77
C VAL A 66 -3.22 31.66 -20.37
N PHE A 67 -4.35 31.29 -20.96
CA PHE A 67 -4.51 30.01 -21.65
C PHE A 67 -4.06 30.13 -23.11
N MET A 68 -3.61 29.01 -23.67
CA MET A 68 -3.09 28.95 -25.05
C MET A 68 -4.16 29.28 -26.10
N GLU A 69 -5.44 29.12 -25.76
CA GLU A 69 -6.58 29.42 -26.62
C GLU A 69 -7.30 30.75 -26.32
N ASP A 70 -6.79 31.57 -25.39
CA ASP A 70 -7.45 32.83 -25.00
C ASP A 70 -7.56 33.77 -26.19
N THR A 71 -8.69 34.48 -26.31
CA THR A 71 -8.90 35.52 -27.33
C THR A 71 -8.02 36.74 -27.05
N PRO A 72 -7.75 37.61 -28.05
CA PRO A 72 -7.04 38.87 -27.80
C PRO A 72 -7.65 39.69 -26.66
N GLU A 73 -8.98 39.71 -26.57
CA GLU A 73 -9.73 40.43 -25.54
C GLU A 73 -9.57 39.78 -24.16
N ASP A 74 -9.52 38.44 -24.09
CA ASP A 74 -9.26 37.71 -22.84
C ASP A 74 -7.83 37.97 -22.32
N VAL A 75 -6.83 37.97 -23.22
CA VAL A 75 -5.44 38.29 -22.88
C VAL A 75 -5.34 39.72 -22.34
N GLU A 76 -5.95 40.68 -23.03
CA GLU A 76 -5.98 42.08 -22.59
C GLU A 76 -6.62 42.21 -21.21
N ARG A 77 -7.81 41.61 -21.00
CA ARG A 77 -8.50 41.63 -19.70
C ARG A 77 -7.61 41.10 -18.57
N LYS A 78 -6.96 39.95 -18.79
CA LYS A 78 -6.14 39.27 -17.77
C LYS A 78 -4.87 40.03 -17.42
N ILE A 79 -4.13 40.51 -18.43
CA ILE A 79 -2.87 41.24 -18.22
C ILE A 79 -3.13 42.64 -17.66
N MET A 80 -4.18 43.35 -18.12
CA MET A 80 -4.53 44.65 -17.55
C MET A 80 -4.90 44.55 -16.06
N SER A 81 -5.54 43.45 -15.67
CA SER A 81 -5.91 43.17 -14.28
C SER A 81 -4.78 42.52 -13.45
N ALA A 82 -3.63 42.23 -14.06
CA ALA A 82 -2.53 41.55 -13.38
C ALA A 82 -1.85 42.46 -12.35
N TYR A 83 -1.37 41.86 -11.27
CA TYR A 83 -0.58 42.54 -10.24
C TYR A 83 0.77 42.98 -10.82
N CYS A 84 1.22 44.20 -10.53
CA CYS A 84 2.44 44.76 -11.14
C CYS A 84 3.18 45.70 -10.17
N PRO A 85 3.71 45.20 -9.04
CA PRO A 85 4.40 46.03 -8.06
C PRO A 85 5.75 46.56 -8.57
N THR A 86 6.11 47.77 -8.16
CA THR A 86 7.41 48.41 -8.38
C THR A 86 8.28 48.47 -7.12
N GLN A 87 7.75 48.07 -5.96
CA GLN A 87 8.45 48.05 -4.66
C GLN A 87 8.45 46.63 -4.07
N GLU A 88 9.40 46.36 -3.17
CA GLU A 88 9.47 45.11 -2.43
C GLU A 88 8.26 44.96 -1.49
N GLU A 89 7.73 43.74 -1.36
CA GLU A 89 6.67 43.45 -0.40
C GLU A 89 7.24 43.44 1.03
N GLU A 90 6.61 44.18 1.96
CA GLU A 90 6.82 43.93 3.39
C GLU A 90 6.27 42.54 3.72
N LYS A 91 7.09 41.66 4.30
CA LYS A 91 6.68 40.31 4.69
C LYS A 91 5.51 40.40 5.68
N THR A 92 4.30 40.09 5.25
CA THR A 92 3.21 39.76 6.18
C THR A 92 3.60 38.49 6.94
N GLU A 93 3.59 38.56 8.27
CA GLU A 93 3.85 37.43 9.17
C GLU A 93 2.95 36.24 8.79
N LYS A 94 3.55 35.05 8.64
CA LYS A 94 2.80 33.82 8.40
C LYS A 94 1.94 33.51 9.62
N ASN A 95 0.68 33.16 9.40
CA ASN A 95 -0.19 32.63 10.45
C ASN A 95 0.44 31.35 11.03
N PRO A 96 0.64 31.23 12.35
CA PRO A 96 1.26 30.06 12.98
C PRO A 96 0.43 28.77 12.92
N ASP A 97 -0.83 28.85 12.49
CA ASP A 97 -1.75 27.71 12.36
C ASP A 97 -1.80 27.08 10.95
N GLU A 98 -1.07 27.62 9.96
CA GLU A 98 -0.90 26.93 8.68
C GLU A 98 0.14 25.82 8.84
N GLU A 99 -0.29 24.55 8.81
CA GLU A 99 0.61 23.40 8.69
C GLU A 99 1.66 23.68 7.60
N GLU A 100 2.94 23.54 7.97
CA GLU A 100 4.06 23.50 7.03
C GLU A 100 3.86 22.32 6.07
N ASP A 101 3.10 22.56 5.00
CA ASP A 101 3.11 21.69 3.84
C ASP A 101 4.55 21.69 3.32
N ALA A 102 5.26 20.59 3.57
CA ALA A 102 6.62 20.42 3.11
C ALA A 102 6.73 20.70 1.59
N GLY A 103 5.66 20.52 0.80
CA GLY A 103 5.62 20.89 -0.62
C GLY A 103 5.77 22.39 -0.95
N LYS A 104 5.69 23.28 0.05
CA LYS A 104 5.81 24.74 -0.12
C LYS A 104 7.21 25.31 0.14
N GLU A 105 8.20 24.50 0.53
CA GLU A 105 9.58 24.97 0.64
C GLU A 105 10.14 25.38 -0.74
N SER A 106 10.25 26.69 -0.97
CA SER A 106 10.95 27.36 -2.08
C SER A 106 10.56 26.79 -3.47
N MET A 107 9.35 27.13 -3.93
CA MET A 107 8.92 26.92 -5.33
C MET A 107 9.72 27.77 -6.35
N GLN A 108 10.71 28.54 -5.88
CA GLN A 108 11.61 29.38 -6.67
C GLN A 108 13.06 28.99 -6.38
N LEU A 109 13.91 29.03 -7.41
CA LEU A 109 15.34 28.70 -7.32
C LEU A 109 16.18 29.77 -6.61
N THR A 110 15.66 30.99 -6.54
CA THR A 110 16.32 32.18 -5.99
C THR A 110 15.32 32.98 -5.17
N GLU A 111 15.81 33.75 -4.18
CA GLU A 111 14.97 34.70 -3.46
C GLU A 111 14.58 35.87 -4.38
N ILE A 112 13.30 35.93 -4.76
CA ILE A 112 12.77 37.01 -5.60
C ILE A 112 12.12 38.06 -4.70
N LYS A 113 12.77 39.22 -4.59
CA LYS A 113 12.35 40.33 -3.70
C LYS A 113 11.12 41.10 -4.19
N ILE A 114 10.87 41.10 -5.50
CA ILE A 114 9.71 41.75 -6.12
C ILE A 114 9.00 40.71 -6.98
N LYS A 115 7.87 40.20 -6.49
CA LYS A 115 7.03 39.24 -7.22
C LYS A 115 6.11 39.98 -8.20
N ASN A 116 6.65 40.34 -9.36
CA ASN A 116 5.90 41.01 -10.42
C ASN A 116 5.63 40.03 -11.59
N PRO A 117 4.40 39.52 -11.76
CA PRO A 117 4.08 38.56 -12.83
C PRO A 117 4.22 39.15 -14.24
N CYS A 118 4.04 40.46 -14.43
CA CYS A 118 4.22 41.07 -15.75
C CYS A 118 5.70 41.04 -16.18
N LEU A 119 6.61 41.40 -15.27
CA LEU A 119 8.05 41.29 -15.51
C LEU A 119 8.49 39.83 -15.66
N ASP A 120 7.93 38.93 -14.87
CA ASP A 120 8.22 37.49 -14.92
C ASP A 120 7.89 36.87 -16.28
N TYR A 121 6.76 37.25 -16.88
CA TYR A 121 6.37 36.83 -18.23
C TYR A 121 7.30 37.45 -19.29
N ILE A 122 7.71 38.70 -19.13
CA ILE A 122 8.63 39.35 -20.05
C ILE A 122 9.99 38.64 -20.05
N GLU A 123 10.54 38.32 -18.88
CA GLU A 123 11.80 37.60 -18.73
C GLU A 123 11.71 36.17 -19.29
N ASN A 124 10.74 35.39 -18.82
CA ASN A 124 10.73 33.94 -19.01
C ASN A 124 9.98 33.48 -20.26
N ILE A 125 9.17 34.34 -20.88
CA ILE A 125 8.43 34.02 -22.12
C ILE A 125 8.90 34.89 -23.28
N ILE A 126 8.93 36.21 -23.11
CA ILE A 126 9.24 37.11 -24.21
C ILE A 126 10.74 37.11 -24.54
N PHE A 127 11.61 37.22 -23.52
CA PHE A 127 13.07 37.21 -23.70
C PHE A 127 13.71 35.81 -23.65
N SER A 128 12.91 34.75 -23.49
CA SER A 128 13.44 33.37 -23.48
C SER A 128 14.04 32.92 -24.83
N PRO A 129 13.42 33.23 -26.00
CA PRO A 129 14.04 32.94 -27.29
C PRO A 129 15.28 33.81 -27.52
N PRO A 130 16.32 33.29 -28.19
CA PRO A 130 17.48 34.08 -28.56
C PRO A 130 17.07 35.24 -29.48
N ASP A 131 17.73 36.39 -29.31
CA ASP A 131 17.52 37.62 -30.08
C ASP A 131 16.10 38.23 -29.99
N ALA A 132 15.32 37.82 -28.98
CA ALA A 132 14.00 38.39 -28.75
C ALA A 132 14.07 39.85 -28.32
N THR A 133 13.12 40.64 -28.80
CA THR A 133 12.97 42.07 -28.48
C THR A 133 11.60 42.34 -27.88
N PHE A 134 11.54 43.26 -26.92
CA PHE A 134 10.30 43.70 -26.30
C PHE A 134 10.06 45.18 -26.58
N THR A 135 8.84 45.58 -26.90
CA THR A 135 8.50 47.00 -27.14
C THR A 135 7.49 47.45 -26.09
N ALA A 136 7.81 48.54 -25.40
CA ALA A 136 6.89 49.24 -24.50
C ALA A 136 6.87 50.73 -24.86
N GLY A 137 5.67 51.27 -25.09
CA GLY A 137 5.51 52.58 -25.72
C GLY A 137 6.14 52.60 -27.11
N GLU A 138 6.99 53.60 -27.38
CA GLU A 138 7.70 53.74 -28.67
C GLU A 138 9.12 53.14 -28.65
N THR A 139 9.57 52.58 -27.51
CA THR A 139 10.93 52.09 -27.35
C THR A 139 10.99 50.57 -27.43
N THR A 140 11.92 50.06 -28.24
CA THR A 140 12.24 48.63 -28.32
C THR A 140 13.50 48.31 -27.51
N TYR A 141 13.43 47.25 -26.72
CA TYR A 141 14.46 46.77 -25.81
C TYR A 141 14.97 45.41 -26.26
N SER A 142 16.28 45.19 -26.14
CA SER A 142 16.98 43.95 -26.51
C SER A 142 17.29 43.03 -25.33
N ASP A 143 17.08 43.50 -24.10
CA ASP A 143 17.39 42.74 -22.88
C ASP A 143 16.41 43.07 -21.74
N PHE A 144 16.19 42.07 -20.89
CA PHE A 144 15.26 42.16 -19.76
C PHE A 144 15.74 43.14 -18.68
N GLU A 145 17.05 43.18 -18.38
CA GLU A 145 17.58 44.02 -17.30
C GLU A 145 17.33 45.51 -17.57
N THR A 146 17.43 45.95 -18.82
CA THR A 146 17.08 47.33 -19.22
C THR A 146 15.60 47.61 -19.03
N VAL A 147 14.70 46.69 -19.41
CA VAL A 147 13.25 46.83 -19.22
C VAL A 147 12.92 46.93 -17.73
N ARG A 148 13.46 46.01 -16.93
CA ARG A 148 13.27 45.96 -15.47
C ARG A 148 13.79 47.23 -14.81
N GLY A 149 15.00 47.68 -15.14
CA GLY A 149 15.60 48.89 -14.59
C GLY A 149 14.79 50.14 -14.89
N LYS A 150 14.35 50.32 -16.14
CA LYS A 150 13.52 51.47 -16.54
C LYS A 150 12.13 51.44 -15.94
N PHE A 151 11.50 50.27 -15.83
CA PHE A 151 10.22 50.13 -15.16
C PHE A 151 10.31 50.48 -13.65
N LEU A 152 11.34 49.97 -12.95
CA LEU A 152 11.56 50.29 -11.54
C LEU A 152 11.95 51.75 -11.30
N ALA A 153 12.61 52.39 -12.26
CA ALA A 153 12.93 53.82 -12.23
C ALA A 153 11.72 54.73 -12.53
N GLY A 154 10.62 54.17 -13.04
CA GLY A 154 9.42 54.92 -13.45
C GLY A 154 9.48 55.49 -14.87
N ASP A 155 10.49 55.13 -15.67
CA ASP A 155 10.63 55.55 -17.07
C ASP A 155 9.67 54.80 -18.02
N ILE A 156 9.21 53.62 -17.63
CA ILE A 156 8.16 52.85 -18.31
C ILE A 156 6.96 52.81 -17.36
N SER A 157 5.81 53.29 -17.81
CA SER A 157 4.57 53.19 -17.02
C SER A 157 4.02 51.76 -16.97
N GLU A 158 3.23 51.44 -15.95
CA GLU A 158 2.57 50.15 -15.83
C GLU A 158 1.69 49.82 -17.06
N GLU A 159 0.99 50.83 -17.59
CA GLU A 159 0.13 50.68 -18.76
C GLU A 159 0.95 50.38 -20.03
N GLU A 160 2.08 51.05 -20.24
CA GLU A 160 2.97 50.78 -21.38
C GLU A 160 3.61 49.38 -21.31
N LEU A 161 4.03 48.95 -20.11
CA LEU A 161 4.57 47.62 -19.89
C LEU A 161 3.52 46.54 -20.21
N LYS A 162 2.31 46.70 -19.67
CA LYS A 162 1.21 45.75 -19.86
C LYS A 162 0.76 45.69 -21.31
N ARG A 163 0.61 46.83 -22.01
CA ARG A 163 0.27 46.86 -23.44
C ARG A 163 1.33 46.18 -24.30
N GLY A 164 2.60 46.47 -24.07
CA GLY A 164 3.70 45.78 -24.75
C GLY A 164 3.66 44.27 -24.55
N LEU A 165 3.35 43.82 -23.33
CA LEU A 165 3.20 42.40 -23.01
C LEU A 165 1.98 41.78 -23.72
N ILE A 166 0.84 42.46 -23.76
CA ILE A 166 -0.37 42.01 -24.47
C ILE A 166 -0.08 41.80 -25.96
N ASP A 167 0.57 42.77 -26.61
CA ASP A 167 0.92 42.70 -28.03
C ASP A 167 1.85 41.53 -28.31
N ALA A 168 2.88 41.36 -27.47
CA ALA A 168 3.85 40.27 -27.61
C ALA A 168 3.20 38.89 -27.39
N LEU A 169 2.36 38.73 -26.37
CA LEU A 169 1.62 37.49 -26.10
C LEU A 169 0.63 37.16 -27.21
N ASN A 170 -0.12 38.15 -27.71
CA ASN A 170 -1.06 37.93 -28.82
C ASN A 170 -0.35 37.46 -30.08
N LYS A 171 0.83 38.02 -30.39
CA LYS A 171 1.65 37.57 -31.51
C LYS A 171 2.15 36.12 -31.34
N LEU A 172 2.49 35.71 -30.11
CA LEU A 172 2.91 34.33 -29.80
C LEU A 172 1.75 33.31 -29.87
N LEU A 173 0.55 33.72 -29.47
CA LEU A 173 -0.64 32.85 -29.45
C LEU A 173 -1.31 32.71 -30.83
N GLU A 174 -1.09 33.65 -31.75
CA GLU A 174 -1.75 33.68 -33.06
C GLU A 174 -1.60 32.37 -33.87
N PRO A 175 -0.41 31.73 -33.97
CA PRO A 175 -0.28 30.44 -34.66
C PRO A 175 -1.14 29.32 -34.05
N VAL A 176 -1.30 29.34 -32.72
CA VAL A 176 -2.10 28.35 -31.98
C VAL A 176 -3.59 28.58 -32.25
N ARG A 177 -4.05 29.82 -32.19
CA ARG A 177 -5.43 30.22 -32.54
C ARG A 177 -5.78 29.82 -33.98
N HIS A 178 -4.87 30.08 -34.91
CA HIS A 178 -5.02 29.70 -36.31
C HIS A 178 -5.16 28.18 -36.48
N HIS A 179 -4.34 27.38 -35.78
CA HIS A 179 -4.43 25.92 -35.81
C HIS A 179 -5.80 25.40 -35.34
N PHE A 180 -6.29 25.87 -34.18
CA PHE A 180 -7.60 25.46 -33.66
C PHE A 180 -8.80 25.96 -34.48
N THR A 181 -8.59 26.97 -35.34
CA THR A 181 -9.63 27.50 -36.23
C THR A 181 -9.73 26.70 -37.53
N ASN A 182 -8.59 26.26 -38.07
CA ASN A 182 -8.50 25.68 -39.42
C ASN A 182 -8.36 24.16 -39.46
N ASP A 183 -8.08 23.51 -38.33
CA ASP A 183 -8.07 22.05 -38.21
C ASP A 183 -9.36 21.58 -37.51
N GLU A 184 -10.22 20.87 -38.26
CA GLU A 184 -11.53 20.41 -37.77
C GLU A 184 -11.41 19.44 -36.58
N ASN A 185 -10.37 18.61 -36.53
CA ASN A 185 -10.15 17.71 -35.40
C ASN A 185 -9.69 18.47 -34.15
N ALA A 186 -8.75 19.41 -34.28
CA ALA A 186 -8.30 20.25 -33.18
C ALA A 186 -9.45 21.10 -32.62
N LYS A 187 -10.29 21.65 -33.51
CA LYS A 187 -11.49 22.41 -33.16
C LYS A 187 -12.51 21.58 -32.37
N ASP A 188 -12.79 20.35 -32.82
CA ASP A 188 -13.66 19.42 -32.09
C ASP A 188 -13.09 19.06 -30.71
N LEU A 189 -11.79 18.80 -30.60
CA LEU A 189 -11.12 18.55 -29.32
C LEU A 189 -11.22 19.75 -28.37
N LEU A 190 -10.99 20.96 -28.86
CA LEU A 190 -11.12 22.18 -28.06
C LEU A 190 -12.57 22.40 -27.60
N ALA A 191 -13.55 22.11 -28.45
CA ALA A 191 -14.96 22.17 -28.09
C ALA A 191 -15.28 21.20 -26.93
N LYS A 192 -14.80 19.96 -27.00
CA LYS A 192 -14.95 18.96 -25.92
C LYS A 192 -14.30 19.42 -24.61
N VAL A 193 -13.06 19.94 -24.66
CA VAL A 193 -12.37 20.48 -23.47
C VAL A 193 -13.17 21.64 -22.85
N ARG A 194 -13.74 22.53 -23.67
CA ARG A 194 -14.59 23.63 -23.20
C ARG A 194 -15.90 23.14 -22.58
N MET A 195 -16.50 22.05 -23.09
CA MET A 195 -17.65 21.42 -22.45
C MET A 195 -17.31 20.91 -21.06
N TYR A 196 -16.16 20.25 -20.89
CA TYR A 196 -15.72 19.76 -19.57
C TYR A 196 -15.39 20.86 -18.55
N LYS A 197 -15.11 22.09 -19.00
CA LYS A 197 -14.98 23.26 -18.10
C LYS A 197 -16.34 23.75 -17.58
N LYS A 198 -17.43 23.49 -18.31
CA LYS A 198 -18.80 24.00 -18.00
C LYS A 198 -19.65 23.00 -17.24
N GLU A 199 -19.47 21.71 -17.50
CA GLU A 199 -20.27 20.66 -16.90
C GLU A 199 -19.53 20.03 -15.72
N ALA A 200 -20.24 19.79 -14.61
CA ALA A 200 -19.72 18.89 -13.60
C ALA A 200 -19.51 17.51 -14.24
N PRO A 201 -18.38 16.83 -13.98
CA PRO A 201 -18.14 15.52 -14.56
C PRO A 201 -19.33 14.60 -14.24
N PRO A 202 -19.84 13.84 -15.23
CA PRO A 202 -20.98 12.97 -15.01
C PRO A 202 -20.65 12.00 -13.86
N LYS A 203 -21.64 11.74 -12.99
CA LYS A 203 -21.49 10.73 -11.93
C LYS A 203 -21.21 9.39 -12.62
N VAL A 204 -20.01 8.85 -12.41
CA VAL A 204 -19.62 7.55 -12.95
C VAL A 204 -20.53 6.50 -12.33
N THR A 205 -21.40 5.89 -13.14
CA THR A 205 -22.37 4.89 -12.68
C THR A 205 -21.75 3.51 -12.52
N ASN A 206 -20.71 3.19 -13.29
CA ASN A 206 -19.96 1.94 -13.20
C ASN A 206 -18.48 2.23 -12.97
N VAL A 207 -17.97 1.86 -11.80
CA VAL A 207 -16.56 2.00 -11.46
C VAL A 207 -15.76 0.95 -12.22
N ARG A 208 -14.85 1.40 -13.09
CA ARG A 208 -13.90 0.52 -13.78
C ARG A 208 -13.01 -0.18 -12.74
N ARG A 209 -12.99 -1.50 -12.76
CA ARG A 209 -12.25 -2.34 -11.80
C ARG A 209 -11.85 -3.68 -12.41
N LEU A 210 -10.98 -4.41 -11.74
CA LEU A 210 -10.72 -5.83 -12.02
C LEU A 210 -11.99 -6.64 -11.70
N ASN A 211 -12.28 -7.65 -12.53
CA ASN A 211 -13.35 -8.61 -12.31
C ASN A 211 -12.84 -10.03 -12.59
N LEU A 212 -12.35 -10.71 -11.54
CA LEU A 212 -11.78 -12.06 -11.67
C LEU A 212 -12.85 -13.13 -11.94
N VAL A 213 -14.11 -12.87 -11.55
CA VAL A 213 -15.24 -13.75 -11.83
C VAL A 213 -15.51 -13.79 -13.34
N GLU A 214 -15.61 -12.62 -13.98
CA GLU A 214 -15.81 -12.52 -15.43
C GLU A 214 -14.64 -13.12 -16.23
N LEU A 215 -13.42 -12.99 -15.70
CA LEU A 215 -12.23 -13.62 -16.27
C LEU A 215 -12.11 -15.13 -15.96
N SER A 216 -13.10 -15.73 -15.27
CA SER A 216 -13.09 -17.14 -14.85
C SER A 216 -11.85 -17.53 -14.04
N LYS A 217 -11.31 -16.58 -13.27
CA LYS A 217 -10.16 -16.77 -12.39
C LYS A 217 -10.54 -17.13 -10.96
N VAL A 218 -11.76 -16.83 -10.54
CA VAL A 218 -12.31 -17.22 -9.23
C VAL A 218 -13.79 -17.62 -9.38
N PRO A 219 -14.30 -18.50 -8.52
CA PRO A 219 -15.72 -18.84 -8.51
C PRO A 219 -16.55 -17.69 -7.93
N VAL A 220 -17.77 -17.55 -8.44
CA VAL A 220 -18.75 -16.57 -7.94
C VAL A 220 -19.05 -16.84 -6.46
N GLY A 221 -19.12 -15.78 -5.65
CA GLY A 221 -19.58 -15.89 -4.27
C GLY A 221 -18.62 -16.64 -3.34
N SER A 222 -17.32 -16.63 -3.64
CA SER A 222 -16.31 -17.32 -2.84
C SER A 222 -16.18 -16.78 -1.41
N HIS A 223 -15.68 -17.62 -0.51
CA HIS A 223 -15.09 -17.21 0.76
C HIS A 223 -13.61 -16.86 0.54
N LEU A 224 -13.22 -15.62 0.78
CA LEU A 224 -11.85 -15.16 0.57
C LEU A 224 -11.07 -15.14 1.89
N VAL A 225 -9.87 -15.73 1.84
CA VAL A 225 -8.87 -15.68 2.92
C VAL A 225 -7.54 -15.23 2.32
N PHE A 226 -6.85 -14.32 3.00
CA PHE A 226 -5.50 -13.92 2.63
C PHE A 226 -4.47 -14.75 3.38
N ALA A 227 -3.46 -15.25 2.68
CA ALA A 227 -2.31 -15.87 3.32
C ALA A 227 -1.50 -14.81 4.10
N PRO A 228 -0.86 -15.20 5.22
CA PRO A 228 -0.04 -14.33 6.04
C PRO A 228 1.12 -13.68 5.27
N VAL A 229 1.59 -12.55 5.82
CA VAL A 229 2.75 -11.85 5.27
C VAL A 229 4.00 -12.74 5.41
N PRO A 230 4.74 -12.99 4.33
CA PRO A 230 5.89 -13.89 4.34
C PRO A 230 6.98 -13.51 5.35
N THR A 231 7.41 -14.51 6.11
CA THR A 231 8.60 -14.42 6.98
C THR A 231 9.67 -15.43 6.54
N ALA A 232 10.86 -15.34 7.11
CA ALA A 232 11.90 -16.34 6.83
C ALA A 232 11.69 -17.66 7.62
N THR A 233 10.72 -17.69 8.53
CA THR A 233 10.48 -18.78 9.48
C THR A 233 8.97 -19.02 9.60
N PRO A 234 8.35 -19.68 8.59
CA PRO A 234 6.92 -19.98 8.62
C PRO A 234 6.54 -20.75 9.90
N THR A 235 5.52 -20.28 10.59
CA THR A 235 5.09 -20.85 11.88
C THR A 235 3.90 -21.79 11.71
N LEU A 236 3.73 -22.70 12.68
CA LEU A 236 2.53 -23.53 12.75
C LEU A 236 1.29 -22.68 13.05
N GLN A 237 1.42 -21.61 13.84
CA GLN A 237 0.33 -20.67 14.12
C GLN A 237 -0.23 -20.08 12.83
N GLU A 238 0.64 -19.56 11.96
CA GLU A 238 0.26 -19.01 10.65
C GLU A 238 -0.55 -19.99 9.80
N ALA A 239 -0.18 -21.28 9.79
CA ALA A 239 -0.92 -22.30 9.05
C ALA A 239 -2.28 -22.62 9.70
N ILE A 240 -2.34 -22.66 11.03
CA ILE A 240 -3.58 -22.93 11.78
C ILE A 240 -4.56 -21.77 11.65
N ASP A 241 -4.09 -20.52 11.68
CA ASP A 241 -4.93 -19.34 11.48
C ASP A 241 -5.57 -19.37 10.09
N VAL A 242 -4.79 -19.70 9.04
CA VAL A 242 -5.33 -19.83 7.67
C VAL A 242 -6.39 -20.92 7.60
N LEU A 243 -6.15 -22.10 8.19
CA LEU A 243 -7.15 -23.18 8.19
C LEU A 243 -8.40 -22.81 9.00
N ALA A 244 -8.23 -22.14 10.14
CA ALA A 244 -9.35 -21.66 10.95
C ALA A 244 -10.19 -20.66 10.16
N MET A 245 -9.57 -19.71 9.45
CA MET A 245 -10.30 -18.77 8.60
C MET A 245 -11.00 -19.47 7.44
N LEU A 246 -10.34 -20.40 6.75
CA LEU A 246 -10.95 -21.15 5.65
C LEU A 246 -12.16 -21.97 6.10
N SER A 247 -12.13 -22.52 7.32
CA SER A 247 -13.24 -23.30 7.89
C SER A 247 -14.48 -22.47 8.27
N ARG A 248 -14.41 -21.12 8.19
CA ARG A 248 -15.56 -20.23 8.41
C ARG A 248 -16.44 -20.06 7.16
N ALA A 249 -16.05 -20.65 6.05
CA ALA A 249 -16.89 -20.69 4.85
C ALA A 249 -18.22 -21.41 5.15
N GLU A 250 -19.30 -20.94 4.54
CA GLU A 250 -20.58 -21.65 4.60
C GLU A 250 -20.49 -23.01 3.90
N GLU A 251 -21.34 -23.96 4.28
CA GLU A 251 -21.36 -25.29 3.65
C GLU A 251 -21.58 -25.18 2.12
N GLY A 252 -20.67 -25.79 1.35
CA GLY A 252 -20.69 -25.75 -0.12
C GLY A 252 -20.23 -24.42 -0.74
N GLN A 253 -19.84 -23.43 0.06
CA GLN A 253 -19.27 -22.19 -0.44
C GLN A 253 -17.84 -22.43 -0.96
N PRO A 254 -17.49 -22.01 -2.18
CA PRO A 254 -16.15 -22.20 -2.70
C PRO A 254 -15.16 -21.29 -1.97
N CYS A 255 -13.97 -21.80 -1.63
CA CYS A 255 -12.95 -21.03 -0.92
C CYS A 255 -11.83 -20.56 -1.86
N VAL A 256 -11.35 -19.34 -1.66
CA VAL A 256 -10.17 -18.79 -2.33
C VAL A 256 -9.14 -18.40 -1.28
N LEU A 257 -7.95 -18.99 -1.36
CA LEU A 257 -6.77 -18.58 -0.61
C LEU A 257 -5.87 -17.72 -1.48
N MET A 258 -5.81 -16.42 -1.19
CA MET A 258 -4.96 -15.47 -1.91
C MET A 258 -3.54 -15.45 -1.34
N LEU A 259 -2.55 -15.72 -2.17
CA LEU A 259 -1.13 -15.59 -1.87
C LEU A 259 -0.64 -14.21 -2.32
N SER A 260 -0.59 -13.25 -1.39
CA SER A 260 -0.31 -11.82 -1.65
C SER A 260 1.16 -11.51 -1.93
N ASP A 261 1.75 -12.17 -2.93
CA ASP A 261 3.18 -12.09 -3.25
C ASP A 261 3.68 -10.70 -3.65
N TRP A 262 2.89 -9.91 -4.37
CA TRP A 262 3.25 -8.54 -4.72
C TRP A 262 3.06 -7.56 -3.56
N SER A 263 1.95 -7.65 -2.82
CA SER A 263 1.75 -6.86 -1.59
C SER A 263 2.85 -7.16 -0.57
N ALA A 264 3.23 -8.43 -0.39
CA ALA A 264 4.35 -8.83 0.46
C ALA A 264 5.66 -8.18 0.00
N ARG A 265 5.93 -8.17 -1.31
CA ARG A 265 7.13 -7.54 -1.87
C ARG A 265 7.12 -6.03 -1.63
N VAL A 266 5.98 -5.38 -1.83
CA VAL A 266 5.82 -3.93 -1.64
C VAL A 266 5.97 -3.55 -0.17
N ALA A 267 5.42 -4.35 0.74
CA ALA A 267 5.60 -4.24 2.19
C ALA A 267 7.01 -4.65 2.68
N ASN A 268 7.94 -4.95 1.76
CA ASN A 268 9.32 -5.35 2.05
C ASN A 268 9.45 -6.62 2.90
N ALA A 269 8.45 -7.52 2.86
CA ALA A 269 8.51 -8.83 3.47
C ALA A 269 9.72 -9.61 2.93
N CYS A 270 10.49 -10.24 3.81
CA CYS A 270 11.75 -10.90 3.45
C CYS A 270 12.70 -10.03 2.60
N ASN A 271 12.85 -8.73 2.93
CA ASN A 271 13.61 -7.74 2.15
C ASN A 271 13.15 -7.60 0.68
N GLY A 272 11.87 -7.87 0.41
CA GLY A 272 11.28 -7.81 -0.94
C GLY A 272 11.82 -8.87 -1.91
N GLU A 273 12.45 -9.95 -1.41
CA GLU A 273 13.05 -10.98 -2.24
C GLU A 273 12.00 -11.97 -2.78
N THR A 274 11.64 -11.84 -4.06
CA THR A 274 10.59 -12.65 -4.73
C THR A 274 10.80 -14.15 -4.55
N LYS A 275 12.05 -14.64 -4.63
CA LYS A 275 12.36 -16.07 -4.44
C LYS A 275 12.03 -16.56 -3.03
N THR A 276 12.27 -15.73 -2.03
CA THR A 276 11.98 -16.05 -0.63
C THR A 276 10.49 -15.98 -0.34
N ILE A 277 9.80 -14.96 -0.87
CA ILE A 277 8.34 -14.85 -0.77
C ILE A 277 7.66 -16.08 -1.39
N THR A 278 8.09 -16.48 -2.59
CA THR A 278 7.60 -17.70 -3.25
C THR A 278 7.89 -18.94 -2.41
N ALA A 279 9.08 -19.03 -1.83
CA ALA A 279 9.47 -20.15 -0.96
C ALA A 279 8.59 -20.24 0.29
N TYR A 280 8.27 -19.11 0.93
CA TYR A 280 7.35 -19.06 2.08
C TYR A 280 6.00 -19.66 1.72
N TYR A 281 5.35 -19.17 0.66
CA TYR A 281 4.03 -19.65 0.26
C TYR A 281 4.05 -21.12 -0.20
N THR A 282 5.14 -21.57 -0.81
CA THR A 282 5.30 -22.99 -1.19
C THR A 282 5.29 -23.90 0.05
N VAL A 283 6.04 -23.53 1.10
CA VAL A 283 6.08 -24.28 2.35
C VAL A 283 4.74 -24.21 3.08
N LEU A 284 4.13 -23.01 3.14
CA LEU A 284 2.82 -22.81 3.77
C LEU A 284 1.76 -23.69 3.11
N VAL A 285 1.59 -23.61 1.78
CA VAL A 285 0.60 -24.41 1.04
C VAL A 285 0.84 -25.92 1.21
N THR A 286 2.09 -26.37 1.20
CA THR A 286 2.43 -27.77 1.45
C THR A 286 2.00 -28.20 2.85
N ALA A 287 2.23 -27.35 3.85
CA ALA A 287 1.81 -27.60 5.22
C ALA A 287 0.29 -27.59 5.38
N LEU A 288 -0.43 -26.65 4.77
CA LEU A 288 -1.90 -26.59 4.80
C LEU A 288 -2.51 -27.89 4.24
N LYS A 289 -2.04 -28.33 3.07
CA LYS A 289 -2.47 -29.59 2.45
C LYS A 289 -2.14 -30.80 3.32
N ALA A 290 -1.01 -30.78 4.01
CA ALA A 290 -0.65 -31.85 4.93
C ALA A 290 -1.49 -31.83 6.20
N LEU A 291 -1.83 -30.66 6.75
CA LEU A 291 -2.59 -30.53 8.00
C LEU A 291 -4.07 -30.86 7.79
N SER A 292 -4.70 -30.31 6.75
CA SER A 292 -6.12 -30.53 6.43
C SER A 292 -6.32 -30.77 4.93
N PRO A 293 -6.07 -32.00 4.44
CA PRO A 293 -6.25 -32.35 3.02
C PRO A 293 -7.68 -32.07 2.53
N GLU A 294 -8.69 -32.49 3.30
CA GLU A 294 -10.11 -32.38 2.94
C GLU A 294 -10.55 -30.91 2.75
N THR A 295 -10.13 -30.02 3.66
CA THR A 295 -10.38 -28.59 3.51
C THR A 295 -9.70 -28.07 2.25
N MET A 296 -8.41 -28.40 2.06
CA MET A 296 -7.61 -27.87 0.95
C MET A 296 -7.99 -28.41 -0.43
N GLU A 297 -8.72 -29.52 -0.53
CA GLU A 297 -9.29 -30.02 -1.80
C GLU A 297 -10.32 -29.05 -2.39
N ASN A 298 -11.02 -28.30 -1.52
CA ASN A 298 -12.08 -27.36 -1.91
C ASN A 298 -11.60 -25.89 -1.94
N VAL A 299 -10.29 -25.67 -1.75
CA VAL A 299 -9.69 -24.33 -1.73
C VAL A 299 -8.96 -24.07 -3.03
N GLN A 300 -9.40 -23.06 -3.77
CA GLN A 300 -8.65 -22.54 -4.89
C GLN A 300 -7.52 -21.64 -4.38
N ILE A 301 -6.29 -21.96 -4.76
CA ILE A 301 -5.12 -21.12 -4.48
C ILE A 301 -4.97 -20.11 -5.61
N LEU A 302 -4.93 -18.83 -5.27
CA LEU A 302 -4.75 -17.73 -6.22
C LEU A 302 -3.49 -16.96 -5.85
N LEU A 303 -2.53 -16.86 -6.78
CA LEU A 303 -1.39 -15.97 -6.62
C LEU A 303 -1.82 -14.54 -6.99
N GLN A 304 -1.54 -13.56 -6.13
CA GLN A 304 -1.93 -12.18 -6.38
C GLN A 304 -1.33 -11.65 -7.68
N SER A 305 -0.06 -11.96 -7.95
CA SER A 305 0.57 -11.59 -9.22
C SER A 305 -0.14 -12.15 -10.45
N ASP A 306 -0.65 -13.38 -10.41
CA ASP A 306 -1.44 -13.97 -11.50
C ASP A 306 -2.79 -13.25 -11.66
N ALA A 307 -3.43 -12.87 -10.55
CA ALA A 307 -4.66 -12.07 -10.57
C ALA A 307 -4.42 -10.69 -11.18
N ILE A 308 -3.33 -10.01 -10.81
CA ILE A 308 -2.93 -8.71 -11.35
C ILE A 308 -2.64 -8.84 -12.85
N LEU A 309 -1.91 -9.88 -13.25
CA LEU A 309 -1.51 -10.08 -14.65
C LEU A 309 -2.66 -10.53 -15.56
N ALA A 310 -3.79 -10.99 -15.00
CA ALA A 310 -4.97 -11.33 -15.76
C ALA A 310 -5.61 -10.09 -16.44
N ASP A 311 -5.60 -8.94 -15.75
CA ASP A 311 -5.97 -7.64 -16.32
C ASP A 311 -5.26 -6.50 -15.56
N PRO A 312 -4.01 -6.18 -15.93
CA PRO A 312 -3.20 -5.21 -15.21
C PRO A 312 -3.80 -3.80 -15.20
N SER A 313 -4.49 -3.43 -16.30
CA SER A 313 -5.04 -2.08 -16.44
C SER A 313 -6.18 -1.89 -15.44
N ASN A 314 -7.13 -2.82 -15.41
CA ASN A 314 -8.26 -2.74 -14.50
C ASN A 314 -7.85 -2.97 -13.04
N TYR A 315 -6.84 -3.79 -12.77
CA TYR A 315 -6.29 -3.93 -11.41
C TYR A 315 -5.74 -2.61 -10.87
N TRP A 316 -4.82 -1.96 -11.58
CA TRP A 316 -4.22 -0.72 -11.07
C TRP A 316 -5.21 0.44 -11.02
N ILE A 317 -6.22 0.46 -11.89
CA ILE A 317 -7.35 1.39 -11.77
C ILE A 317 -8.14 1.14 -10.48
N SER A 318 -8.34 -0.13 -10.09
CA SER A 318 -9.00 -0.48 -8.82
C SER A 318 -8.22 0.06 -7.61
N VAL A 319 -6.88 -0.10 -7.61
CA VAL A 319 -6.00 0.44 -6.56
C VAL A 319 -6.05 1.97 -6.52
N ILE A 320 -6.04 2.64 -7.68
CA ILE A 320 -6.16 4.10 -7.78
C ILE A 320 -7.53 4.57 -7.25
N ASN A 321 -8.60 3.85 -7.56
CA ASN A 321 -9.94 4.19 -7.08
C ASN A 321 -10.03 4.10 -5.55
N ALA A 322 -9.43 3.06 -4.95
CA ALA A 322 -9.31 2.97 -3.49
C ALA A 322 -8.47 4.12 -2.92
N GLY A 323 -7.30 4.41 -3.53
CA GLY A 323 -6.40 5.48 -3.07
C GLY A 323 -6.96 6.90 -3.23
N ARG A 324 -7.90 7.12 -4.15
CA ARG A 324 -8.64 8.39 -4.28
C ARG A 324 -9.81 8.51 -3.30
N HIS A 325 -10.26 7.40 -2.74
CA HIS A 325 -11.40 7.36 -1.84
C HIS A 325 -10.99 7.60 -0.38
N PHE A 326 -9.92 6.94 0.06
CA PHE A 326 -9.45 7.00 1.45
C PHE A 326 -8.38 8.08 1.64
N THR A 327 -8.41 8.76 2.79
CA THR A 327 -7.30 9.65 3.18
C THR A 327 -6.10 8.82 3.61
N LEU A 328 -4.89 9.40 3.53
CA LEU A 328 -3.68 8.71 4.01
C LEU A 328 -3.82 8.25 5.47
N ARG A 329 -4.42 9.08 6.33
CA ARG A 329 -4.65 8.78 7.74
C ARG A 329 -5.56 7.56 7.92
N ASP A 330 -6.63 7.44 7.13
CA ASP A 330 -7.53 6.29 7.18
C ASP A 330 -6.80 5.00 6.77
N VAL A 331 -5.95 5.08 5.74
CA VAL A 331 -5.18 3.94 5.26
C VAL A 331 -4.07 3.58 6.24
N MET A 332 -3.47 4.52 6.97
CA MET A 332 -2.39 4.23 7.92
C MET A 332 -2.88 3.53 9.18
N GLY A 333 -3.97 3.99 9.80
CA GLY A 333 -4.36 3.49 11.12
C GLY A 333 -3.23 3.69 12.13
N SER A 334 -2.74 2.61 12.73
CA SER A 334 -1.63 2.58 13.69
C SER A 334 -0.22 2.64 13.07
N MET A 335 -0.09 2.64 11.74
CA MET A 335 1.21 2.78 11.05
C MET A 335 1.92 4.07 11.48
N LYS A 336 3.24 3.99 11.63
CA LYS A 336 4.14 5.11 11.91
C LYS A 336 4.90 5.50 10.65
N ASP A 337 5.46 6.69 10.61
CA ASP A 337 6.28 7.14 9.46
C ASP A 337 7.51 6.26 9.21
N SER A 338 7.99 5.55 10.24
CA SER A 338 9.06 4.55 10.11
C SER A 338 8.62 3.28 9.38
N ASP A 339 7.32 3.03 9.32
CA ASP A 339 6.72 1.84 8.72
C ASP A 339 6.57 2.12 7.23
N ASN A 340 7.57 1.66 6.47
CA ASN A 340 7.70 1.78 5.02
C ASN A 340 6.36 1.99 4.28
N VAL A 341 6.27 3.03 3.45
CA VAL A 341 5.12 3.40 2.61
C VAL A 341 4.50 2.21 1.83
N GLY A 342 5.27 1.17 1.58
CA GLY A 342 4.78 -0.08 1.01
C GLY A 342 3.58 -0.69 1.74
N TRP A 343 3.45 -0.52 3.06
CA TRP A 343 2.29 -1.00 3.81
C TRP A 343 1.00 -0.27 3.43
N VAL A 344 1.06 1.03 3.18
CA VAL A 344 -0.07 1.83 2.68
C VAL A 344 -0.52 1.29 1.32
N ILE A 345 0.43 1.06 0.41
CA ILE A 345 0.14 0.52 -0.92
C ILE A 345 -0.43 -0.91 -0.83
N ALA A 346 0.14 -1.77 0.04
CA ALA A 346 -0.33 -3.14 0.23
C ALA A 346 -1.78 -3.20 0.73
N ARG A 347 -2.18 -2.27 1.61
CA ARG A 347 -3.56 -2.17 2.11
C ARG A 347 -4.53 -1.69 1.04
N LEU A 348 -4.12 -0.74 0.19
CA LEU A 348 -4.91 -0.34 -0.99
C LEU A 348 -5.03 -1.47 -2.03
N MET A 349 -3.95 -2.23 -2.23
CA MET A 349 -3.96 -3.44 -3.07
C MET A 349 -4.95 -4.48 -2.53
N MET A 350 -4.99 -4.71 -1.22
CA MET A 350 -5.95 -5.63 -0.61
C MET A 350 -7.41 -5.22 -0.89
N VAL A 351 -7.75 -3.94 -0.80
CA VAL A 351 -9.11 -3.46 -1.18
C VAL A 351 -9.41 -3.75 -2.65
N ALA A 352 -8.43 -3.54 -3.53
CA ALA A 352 -8.55 -3.87 -4.95
C ALA A 352 -8.65 -5.38 -5.21
N ASP A 353 -7.94 -6.21 -4.45
CA ASP A 353 -8.02 -7.67 -4.51
C ASP A 353 -9.42 -8.15 -4.12
N VAL A 354 -9.98 -7.65 -3.02
CA VAL A 354 -11.34 -7.98 -2.59
C VAL A 354 -12.37 -7.54 -3.62
N ALA A 355 -12.22 -6.32 -4.17
CA ALA A 355 -13.08 -5.83 -5.25
C ALA A 355 -12.93 -6.65 -6.54
N GLY A 356 -11.75 -7.20 -6.82
CA GLY A 356 -11.47 -8.05 -7.96
C GLY A 356 -12.07 -9.45 -7.83
N VAL A 357 -12.00 -10.03 -6.63
CA VAL A 357 -12.55 -11.36 -6.31
C VAL A 357 -14.07 -11.33 -6.18
N GLU A 358 -14.64 -10.22 -5.70
CA GLU A 358 -16.07 -10.08 -5.39
C GLU A 358 -16.60 -11.23 -4.51
N PRO A 359 -15.98 -11.46 -3.33
CA PRO A 359 -16.34 -12.57 -2.48
C PRO A 359 -17.71 -12.35 -1.82
N LYS A 360 -18.41 -13.44 -1.48
CA LYS A 360 -19.60 -13.38 -0.62
C LYS A 360 -19.21 -13.15 0.84
N SER A 361 -18.08 -13.69 1.27
CA SER A 361 -17.56 -13.51 2.63
C SER A 361 -16.04 -13.40 2.63
N LEU A 362 -15.50 -12.63 3.58
CA LEU A 362 -14.09 -12.36 3.76
C LEU A 362 -13.73 -12.66 5.22
N ALA A 363 -12.73 -13.50 5.45
CA ALA A 363 -12.15 -13.71 6.78
C ALA A 363 -10.75 -13.11 6.84
N LEU A 364 -10.56 -12.15 7.75
CA LEU A 364 -9.29 -11.48 8.00
C LEU A 364 -8.69 -12.00 9.30
N THR A 365 -7.46 -12.47 9.23
CA THR A 365 -6.75 -12.91 10.42
C THR A 365 -6.46 -11.71 11.33
N GLU A 366 -6.81 -11.84 12.60
CA GLU A 366 -6.36 -10.94 13.65
C GLU A 366 -4.87 -11.13 13.83
N ASN A 367 -4.14 -10.11 13.41
CA ASN A 367 -2.71 -10.05 13.53
C ASN A 367 -2.42 -9.76 15.01
N GLY A 368 -1.89 -10.75 15.77
CA GLY A 368 -1.46 -10.59 17.17
C GLY A 368 -0.31 -9.57 17.33
N ASP A 369 0.80 -9.91 17.98
CA ASP A 369 2.03 -9.06 18.09
C ASP A 369 2.76 -8.80 16.75
N ASN A 370 2.01 -8.57 15.67
CA ASN A 370 2.49 -8.18 14.36
C ASN A 370 2.76 -6.66 14.33
N ILE A 371 3.22 -6.15 13.19
CA ILE A 371 3.68 -4.74 13.09
C ILE A 371 2.51 -3.75 13.33
N HIS A 372 1.26 -4.14 13.03
CA HIS A 372 0.07 -3.30 13.13
C HIS A 372 -1.13 -4.10 13.67
N ASP A 373 -1.38 -4.02 14.99
CA ASP A 373 -2.44 -4.77 15.68
C ASP A 373 -3.85 -4.40 15.17
N ASP A 374 -4.03 -3.19 14.63
CA ASP A 374 -5.30 -2.71 14.07
C ASP A 374 -5.51 -3.09 12.59
N ALA A 375 -4.58 -3.80 11.95
CA ALA A 375 -4.60 -4.02 10.51
C ALA A 375 -5.89 -4.69 10.01
N ALA A 376 -6.41 -5.69 10.73
CA ALA A 376 -7.65 -6.38 10.37
C ALA A 376 -8.87 -5.45 10.51
N ALA A 377 -8.91 -4.63 11.57
CA ALA A 377 -9.98 -3.67 11.80
C ALA A 377 -10.01 -2.58 10.72
N ILE A 378 -8.85 -2.01 10.37
CA ILE A 378 -8.74 -1.01 9.30
C ILE A 378 -9.09 -1.63 7.94
N ALA A 379 -8.58 -2.82 7.64
CA ALA A 379 -8.91 -3.55 6.42
C ALA A 379 -10.42 -3.81 6.29
N SER A 380 -11.06 -4.26 7.36
CA SER A 380 -12.51 -4.49 7.43
C SER A 380 -13.30 -3.22 7.17
N LYS A 381 -12.93 -2.11 7.83
CA LYS A 381 -13.53 -0.80 7.63
C LYS A 381 -13.41 -0.35 6.17
N MET A 382 -12.20 -0.37 5.62
CA MET A 382 -11.95 0.08 4.24
C MET A 382 -12.69 -0.75 3.20
N VAL A 383 -12.72 -2.08 3.34
CA VAL A 383 -13.49 -2.95 2.42
C VAL A 383 -14.98 -2.62 2.51
N THR A 384 -15.52 -2.53 3.73
CA THR A 384 -16.93 -2.23 3.97
C THR A 384 -17.34 -0.89 3.37
N GLU A 385 -16.61 0.18 3.67
CA GLU A 385 -16.88 1.53 3.17
C GLU A 385 -16.74 1.61 1.64
N PHE A 386 -15.69 1.00 1.07
CA PHE A 386 -15.49 1.03 -0.38
C PHE A 386 -16.60 0.32 -1.14
N PHE A 387 -17.09 -0.83 -0.64
CA PHE A 387 -18.22 -1.51 -1.26
C PHE A 387 -19.51 -0.70 -1.13
N GLN A 388 -19.78 -0.13 0.04
CA GLN A 388 -20.99 0.66 0.30
C GLN A 388 -21.04 1.98 -0.48
N GLU A 389 -19.89 2.60 -0.76
CA GLU A 389 -19.87 3.92 -1.38
C GLU A 389 -19.49 3.92 -2.86
N LYS A 390 -18.63 2.98 -3.28
CA LYS A 390 -18.08 2.95 -4.65
C LYS A 390 -18.54 1.75 -5.46
N LEU A 391 -18.86 0.63 -4.81
CA LEU A 391 -19.27 -0.61 -5.49
C LEU A 391 -20.72 -1.02 -5.14
N VAL A 392 -21.61 -0.04 -5.02
CA VAL A 392 -23.02 -0.20 -4.60
C VAL A 392 -23.83 -1.22 -5.42
N SER A 393 -23.41 -1.52 -6.65
CA SER A 393 -24.05 -2.49 -7.53
C SER A 393 -23.61 -3.93 -7.28
N LEU A 394 -22.58 -4.15 -6.45
CA LEU A 394 -22.04 -5.46 -6.13
C LEU A 394 -22.60 -5.96 -4.80
N VAL A 395 -22.50 -7.28 -4.60
CA VAL A 395 -22.79 -7.88 -3.30
C VAL A 395 -21.71 -7.45 -2.31
N GLN A 396 -22.11 -6.80 -1.22
CA GLN A 396 -21.19 -6.46 -0.15
C GLN A 396 -20.77 -7.75 0.58
N PRO A 397 -19.46 -8.02 0.74
CA PRO A 397 -19.01 -9.20 1.47
C PRO A 397 -19.31 -9.08 2.96
N THR A 398 -19.69 -10.20 3.58
CA THR A 398 -19.66 -10.32 5.05
C THR A 398 -18.20 -10.42 5.50
N VAL A 399 -17.70 -9.41 6.20
CA VAL A 399 -16.33 -9.39 6.71
C VAL A 399 -16.30 -9.86 8.16
N THR A 400 -15.47 -10.86 8.45
CA THR A 400 -15.22 -11.37 9.79
C THR A 400 -13.74 -11.24 10.13
N THR A 401 -13.44 -10.99 11.40
CA THR A 401 -12.07 -11.03 11.92
C THR A 401 -11.92 -12.18 12.92
N GLY A 402 -10.70 -12.64 13.12
CA GLY A 402 -10.37 -13.57 14.19
C GLY A 402 -9.08 -14.32 13.94
N SER A 403 -8.71 -15.20 14.84
CA SER A 403 -7.54 -16.07 14.74
C SER A 403 -7.94 -17.53 14.94
N GLY A 404 -7.01 -18.44 14.65
CA GLY A 404 -7.11 -19.82 15.10
C GLY A 404 -6.74 -19.95 16.58
N PRO A 405 -6.83 -21.16 17.15
CA PRO A 405 -6.41 -21.40 18.53
C PRO A 405 -4.94 -21.02 18.74
N GLU A 406 -4.65 -20.32 19.85
CA GLU A 406 -3.28 -19.85 20.16
C GLU A 406 -2.38 -21.02 20.56
N LEU A 407 -1.34 -21.28 19.76
CA LEU A 407 -0.36 -22.35 19.94
C LEU A 407 0.95 -21.86 20.58
N LEU A 408 0.94 -20.67 21.19
CA LEU A 408 2.07 -20.12 21.91
C LEU A 408 2.42 -21.00 23.12
N LEU A 409 3.67 -21.41 23.24
CA LEU A 409 4.14 -22.33 24.28
C LEU A 409 4.53 -21.62 25.58
N GLN A 410 4.94 -20.36 25.48
CA GLN A 410 5.44 -19.56 26.61
C GLN A 410 5.15 -18.08 26.37
N ARG A 411 4.71 -17.38 27.42
CA ARG A 411 4.64 -15.91 27.45
C ARG A 411 5.93 -15.38 28.09
N ARG A 412 6.78 -14.70 27.33
CA ARG A 412 8.00 -14.07 27.84
C ARG A 412 7.93 -12.57 27.58
N GLU A 413 7.76 -11.80 28.65
CA GLU A 413 7.57 -10.34 28.58
C GLU A 413 8.88 -9.58 28.35
N LEU A 414 10.03 -10.15 28.75
CA LEU A 414 11.33 -9.50 28.59
C LEU A 414 12.12 -10.11 27.43
N GLU A 415 12.61 -9.26 26.52
CA GLU A 415 13.46 -9.63 25.38
C GLU A 415 14.69 -10.45 25.78
N ALA A 416 15.31 -10.14 26.92
CA ALA A 416 16.47 -10.88 27.44
C ALA A 416 16.15 -12.35 27.80
N HIS A 417 14.86 -12.66 27.99
CA HIS A 417 14.40 -14.01 28.21
C HIS A 417 13.96 -14.71 26.94
N LYS A 418 13.81 -14.05 25.79
CA LYS A 418 13.47 -14.73 24.53
C LYS A 418 14.67 -15.55 24.04
N THR A 419 14.51 -16.87 23.97
CA THR A 419 15.53 -17.78 23.39
C THR A 419 15.08 -18.21 22.01
N GLU A 420 15.99 -18.24 21.03
CA GLU A 420 15.66 -18.63 19.65
C GLU A 420 14.97 -20.01 19.61
N ASN A 421 13.66 -19.99 19.34
CA ASN A 421 12.82 -21.10 18.89
C ASN A 421 12.15 -22.02 19.94
N ASP A 422 12.03 -21.70 21.24
CA ASP A 422 11.26 -22.56 22.19
C ASP A 422 9.81 -22.08 22.44
N GLU A 423 9.44 -20.90 21.93
CA GLU A 423 8.15 -20.25 22.23
C GLU A 423 7.01 -20.72 21.32
N TYR A 424 7.32 -21.24 20.14
CA TYR A 424 6.34 -21.65 19.13
C TYR A 424 6.91 -22.76 18.23
N TYR A 425 6.05 -23.38 17.44
CA TYR A 425 6.44 -24.37 16.43
C TYR A 425 6.62 -23.74 15.05
N LEU A 426 7.64 -24.19 14.34
CA LEU A 426 7.88 -23.88 12.93
C LEU A 426 7.36 -25.01 12.04
N LEU A 427 6.98 -24.68 10.80
CA LEU A 427 6.50 -25.68 9.84
C LEU A 427 7.57 -26.71 9.44
N ASP A 428 8.85 -26.36 9.60
CA ASP A 428 9.99 -27.23 9.27
C ASP A 428 10.74 -27.73 10.51
N ASP A 429 10.16 -27.59 11.70
CA ASP A 429 10.75 -28.12 12.93
C ASP A 429 11.00 -29.63 12.82
N PRO A 430 12.17 -30.12 13.26
CA PRO A 430 12.38 -31.55 13.42
C PRO A 430 11.36 -32.14 14.41
N LYS A 431 10.87 -33.35 14.15
CA LYS A 431 9.89 -34.01 15.04
C LYS A 431 10.31 -34.09 16.51
N VAL A 432 11.60 -34.14 16.80
CA VAL A 432 12.14 -34.14 18.18
C VAL A 432 11.74 -32.89 18.95
N ASN A 433 11.47 -31.78 18.25
CA ASN A 433 11.02 -30.52 18.83
C ASN A 433 9.61 -30.58 19.38
N GLY A 434 8.75 -31.48 18.87
CA GLY A 434 7.43 -31.72 19.45
C GLY A 434 7.51 -32.13 20.92
N LYS A 435 8.50 -32.95 21.30
CA LYS A 435 8.74 -33.33 22.69
C LYS A 435 9.57 -32.28 23.45
N SER A 436 10.65 -31.78 22.84
CA SER A 436 11.60 -30.91 23.56
C SER A 436 11.02 -29.53 23.89
N LYS A 437 10.21 -28.93 23.00
CA LYS A 437 9.54 -27.65 23.25
C LYS A 437 8.34 -27.82 24.18
N MET A 438 7.51 -28.84 23.98
CA MET A 438 6.37 -29.13 24.87
C MET A 438 6.80 -29.40 26.32
N LYS A 439 7.97 -30.03 26.54
CA LYS A 439 8.54 -30.19 27.88
C LYS A 439 8.75 -28.85 28.61
N LYS A 440 9.13 -27.81 27.87
CA LYS A 440 9.38 -26.46 28.39
C LYS A 440 8.13 -25.56 28.39
N ALA A 441 7.05 -25.99 27.72
CA ALA A 441 5.82 -25.23 27.63
C ALA A 441 5.23 -24.99 29.03
N PHE A 442 4.65 -23.81 29.21
CA PHE A 442 3.96 -23.45 30.44
C PHE A 442 2.77 -24.39 30.67
N CYS A 443 2.62 -24.88 31.90
CA CYS A 443 1.49 -25.73 32.32
C CYS A 443 1.55 -25.88 33.83
N GLU A 444 0.66 -25.16 34.49
CA GLU A 444 0.48 -25.19 35.94
C GLU A 444 -0.83 -25.90 36.26
N PRO A 445 -0.91 -26.74 37.31
CA PRO A 445 -2.17 -27.35 37.73
C PRO A 445 -3.27 -26.30 37.89
N LYS A 446 -4.50 -26.62 37.47
CA LYS A 446 -5.69 -25.76 37.51
C LYS A 446 -5.68 -24.52 36.62
N ASN A 447 -4.54 -24.15 36.02
CA ASN A 447 -4.45 -22.96 35.18
C ASN A 447 -4.97 -23.25 33.77
N ILE A 448 -6.17 -22.77 33.46
CA ILE A 448 -6.78 -22.87 32.12
C ILE A 448 -6.62 -21.60 31.29
N ASP A 449 -6.26 -20.47 31.91
CA ASP A 449 -6.13 -19.16 31.25
C ASP A 449 -4.99 -19.13 30.22
N PHE A 450 -3.87 -19.77 30.55
CA PHE A 450 -2.77 -19.99 29.63
C PHE A 450 -2.18 -21.38 29.83
N CYS A 451 -2.67 -22.34 29.06
CA CYS A 451 -2.18 -23.72 29.09
C CYS A 451 -1.93 -24.24 27.66
N PRO A 452 -0.74 -23.99 27.09
CA PRO A 452 -0.38 -24.47 25.75
C PRO A 452 -0.69 -25.96 25.49
N PRO A 453 -0.51 -26.90 26.44
CA PRO A 453 -0.95 -28.27 26.26
C PRO A 453 -2.45 -28.45 25.98
N ILE A 454 -3.32 -27.67 26.65
CA ILE A 454 -4.78 -27.67 26.37
C ILE A 454 -5.03 -27.17 24.95
N CYS A 455 -4.41 -26.04 24.57
CA CYS A 455 -4.60 -25.44 23.24
C CYS A 455 -4.19 -26.41 22.13
N VAL A 456 -2.99 -27.01 22.24
CA VAL A 456 -2.49 -27.99 21.26
C VAL A 456 -3.37 -29.24 21.24
N ALA A 457 -3.72 -29.80 22.40
CA ALA A 457 -4.54 -31.01 22.44
C ALA A 457 -5.93 -30.76 21.82
N SER A 458 -6.54 -29.62 22.12
CA SER A 458 -7.87 -29.25 21.62
C SER A 458 -7.87 -28.98 20.12
N ALA A 459 -6.93 -28.19 19.61
CA ALA A 459 -6.85 -27.80 18.20
C ALA A 459 -6.73 -29.00 17.25
N PHE A 460 -6.04 -30.06 17.70
CA PHE A 460 -5.78 -31.25 16.88
C PHE A 460 -6.71 -32.43 17.16
N SER A 461 -7.52 -32.39 18.23
CA SER A 461 -8.46 -33.48 18.58
C SER A 461 -9.93 -33.12 18.38
N PHE A 462 -10.30 -31.86 18.60
CA PHE A 462 -11.69 -31.41 18.53
C PHE A 462 -11.97 -30.59 17.27
N GLY A 463 -11.02 -29.77 16.83
CA GLY A 463 -11.15 -28.90 15.66
C GLY A 463 -10.60 -27.51 15.93
N LEU A 464 -10.73 -26.61 14.95
CA LEU A 464 -10.15 -25.26 15.00
C LEU A 464 -11.11 -24.17 15.47
N GLN A 465 -12.41 -24.46 15.55
CA GLN A 465 -13.41 -23.52 16.09
C GLN A 465 -13.65 -23.80 17.58
N GLU A 466 -14.10 -22.80 18.33
CA GLU A 466 -14.33 -22.92 19.79
C GLU A 466 -15.40 -23.96 20.14
N ASP A 467 -16.41 -24.10 19.31
CA ASP A 467 -17.54 -25.03 19.47
C ASP A 467 -17.30 -26.38 18.79
N SER A 468 -16.10 -26.61 18.23
CA SER A 468 -15.77 -27.88 17.58
C SER A 468 -15.78 -29.03 18.59
N THR A 469 -16.36 -30.16 18.16
CA THR A 469 -16.41 -31.40 18.95
C THR A 469 -15.59 -32.48 18.26
N GLY A 470 -14.95 -33.33 19.05
CA GLY A 470 -14.24 -34.50 18.53
C GLY A 470 -14.14 -35.58 19.59
N GLU A 471 -13.09 -36.39 19.50
CA GLU A 471 -12.80 -37.40 20.52
C GLU A 471 -11.31 -37.38 20.82
N MET A 472 -10.98 -37.20 22.09
CA MET A 472 -9.62 -37.23 22.59
C MET A 472 -9.50 -38.27 23.69
N VAL A 473 -8.57 -39.22 23.52
CA VAL A 473 -8.34 -40.30 24.48
C VAL A 473 -6.95 -40.16 25.11
N ILE A 474 -6.88 -39.92 26.42
CA ILE A 474 -5.63 -39.89 27.18
C ILE A 474 -5.48 -41.21 27.92
N THR A 475 -4.53 -42.04 27.47
CA THR A 475 -4.22 -43.32 28.09
C THR A 475 -3.44 -43.14 29.39
N ARG A 476 -3.94 -43.67 30.51
CA ARG A 476 -3.30 -43.55 31.84
C ARG A 476 -3.34 -44.88 32.59
N SER A 477 -2.41 -45.07 33.51
CA SER A 477 -2.42 -46.28 34.34
C SER A 477 -3.63 -46.27 35.30
N PRO A 478 -4.06 -47.43 35.82
CA PRO A 478 -5.16 -47.50 36.80
C PRO A 478 -4.91 -46.64 38.04
N GLU A 479 -3.64 -46.52 38.46
CA GLU A 479 -3.23 -45.71 39.61
C GLU A 479 -3.37 -44.20 39.35
N ASN A 480 -3.39 -43.78 38.08
CA ASN A 480 -3.55 -42.40 37.63
C ASN A 480 -4.99 -42.10 37.14
N GLY A 481 -5.97 -42.91 37.57
CA GLY A 481 -7.39 -42.70 37.25
C GLY A 481 -7.86 -43.37 35.95
N GLY A 482 -7.02 -44.16 35.29
CA GLY A 482 -7.36 -44.87 34.05
C GLY A 482 -7.60 -43.95 32.85
N ASP A 483 -7.89 -44.55 31.70
CA ASP A 483 -8.09 -43.83 30.44
C ASP A 483 -9.20 -42.78 30.56
N ALA A 484 -8.93 -41.57 30.05
CA ALA A 484 -9.88 -40.48 30.01
C ALA A 484 -10.29 -40.18 28.56
N VAL A 485 -11.59 -39.94 28.36
CA VAL A 485 -12.15 -39.55 27.06
C VAL A 485 -12.79 -38.18 27.21
N PHE A 486 -12.44 -37.27 26.30
CA PHE A 486 -12.98 -35.93 26.21
C PHE A 486 -13.57 -35.70 24.83
N LYS A 487 -14.68 -34.98 24.74
CA LYS A 487 -15.37 -34.68 23.48
C LYS A 487 -15.33 -33.22 23.07
N SER A 488 -14.97 -32.34 24.00
CA SER A 488 -14.88 -30.92 23.78
C SER A 488 -13.76 -30.29 24.58
N ARG A 489 -13.36 -29.08 24.17
CA ARG A 489 -12.40 -28.27 24.92
C ARG A 489 -12.89 -27.96 26.33
N SER A 490 -14.18 -27.66 26.50
CA SER A 490 -14.76 -27.37 27.81
C SER A 490 -14.71 -28.56 28.77
N GLU A 491 -14.92 -29.78 28.28
CA GLU A 491 -14.75 -30.99 29.11
C GLU A 491 -13.29 -31.19 29.54
N LEU A 492 -12.35 -30.94 28.63
CA LEU A 492 -10.92 -31.02 28.92
C LEU A 492 -10.48 -29.96 29.96
N GLU A 493 -10.93 -28.72 29.79
CA GLU A 493 -10.63 -27.62 30.71
C GLU A 493 -11.23 -27.86 32.10
N ALA A 494 -12.46 -28.34 32.17
CA ALA A 494 -13.10 -28.69 33.44
C ALA A 494 -12.30 -29.76 34.20
N ALA A 495 -11.88 -30.82 33.51
CA ALA A 495 -11.07 -31.89 34.10
C ALA A 495 -9.65 -31.45 34.49
N PHE A 496 -9.09 -30.46 33.79
CA PHE A 496 -7.81 -29.88 34.16
C PHE A 496 -7.93 -28.94 35.36
N ALA A 497 -9.01 -28.17 35.43
CA ALA A 497 -9.32 -27.21 36.50
C ALA A 497 -9.66 -27.89 37.83
N ASP A 498 -10.34 -29.05 37.79
CA ASP A 498 -10.70 -29.83 38.97
C ASP A 498 -9.62 -30.85 39.40
N GLU A 499 -8.49 -30.89 38.70
CA GLU A 499 -7.34 -31.79 38.90
C GLU A 499 -7.63 -33.28 38.64
N SER A 500 -8.76 -33.63 38.01
CA SER A 500 -9.00 -35.01 37.54
C SER A 500 -8.09 -35.42 36.37
N LEU A 501 -7.48 -34.44 35.68
CA LEU A 501 -6.44 -34.63 34.68
C LEU A 501 -5.10 -34.00 35.14
N HIS A 502 -4.08 -34.84 35.33
CA HIS A 502 -2.77 -34.39 35.75
C HIS A 502 -2.00 -33.69 34.59
N PRO A 503 -1.27 -32.59 34.84
CA PRO A 503 -0.45 -31.89 33.84
C PRO A 503 0.53 -32.77 33.07
N GLY A 504 1.09 -33.78 33.73
CA GLY A 504 2.02 -34.72 33.09
C GLY A 504 1.37 -35.55 31.97
N ASP A 505 0.13 -35.98 32.17
CA ASP A 505 -0.61 -36.80 31.20
C ASP A 505 -1.02 -35.97 30.00
N LEU A 506 -1.57 -34.77 30.26
CA LEU A 506 -1.91 -33.81 29.20
C LEU A 506 -0.68 -33.40 28.38
N LYS A 507 0.44 -33.08 29.05
CA LYS A 507 1.70 -32.77 28.35
C LYS A 507 2.21 -33.94 27.53
N ALA A 508 2.07 -35.18 28.01
CA ALA A 508 2.48 -36.37 27.27
C ALA A 508 1.65 -36.53 26.00
N PHE A 509 0.33 -36.37 26.09
CA PHE A 509 -0.58 -36.41 24.95
C PHE A 509 -0.28 -35.28 23.93
N ALA A 510 -0.18 -34.04 24.39
CA ALA A 510 0.14 -32.90 23.53
C ALA A 510 1.51 -33.03 22.86
N SER A 511 2.50 -33.60 23.56
CA SER A 511 3.82 -33.91 22.99
C SER A 511 3.71 -34.96 21.86
N ALA A 512 2.96 -36.04 22.09
CA ALA A 512 2.78 -37.10 21.09
C ALA A 512 2.07 -36.56 19.83
N THR A 513 1.02 -35.77 20.03
CA THR A 513 0.27 -35.07 18.98
C THR A 513 1.18 -34.19 18.13
N MET A 514 2.03 -33.39 18.78
CA MET A 514 2.93 -32.50 18.06
C MET A 514 4.08 -33.24 17.37
N VAL A 515 4.61 -34.31 17.96
CA VAL A 515 5.59 -35.18 17.28
C VAL A 515 5.00 -35.78 16.00
N ALA A 516 3.76 -36.27 16.06
CA ALA A 516 3.07 -36.82 14.88
C ALA A 516 2.84 -35.73 13.82
N THR A 517 2.38 -34.54 14.24
CA THR A 517 2.13 -33.40 13.37
C THR A 517 3.41 -32.94 12.65
N LEU A 518 4.50 -32.74 13.38
CA LEU A 518 5.78 -32.32 12.81
C LEU A 518 6.40 -33.41 11.92
N ASP A 519 6.23 -34.70 12.25
CA ASP A 519 6.66 -35.80 11.38
C ASP A 519 5.86 -35.82 10.07
N LYS A 520 4.54 -35.60 10.13
CA LYS A 520 3.66 -35.46 8.96
C LYS A 520 4.10 -34.29 8.06
N LEU A 521 4.30 -33.11 8.65
CA LEU A 521 4.79 -31.92 7.93
C LEU A 521 6.16 -32.17 7.30
N SER A 522 7.10 -32.74 8.06
CA SER A 522 8.44 -33.05 7.56
C SER A 522 8.41 -34.03 6.37
N LYS A 523 7.54 -35.05 6.42
CA LYS A 523 7.33 -36.00 5.32
C LYS A 523 6.74 -35.32 4.10
N ALA A 524 5.71 -34.48 4.27
CA ALA A 524 5.09 -33.73 3.17
C ALA A 524 6.08 -32.80 2.48
N ILE A 525 6.84 -32.01 3.25
CA ILE A 525 7.86 -31.09 2.71
C ILE A 525 8.96 -31.84 1.96
N LYS A 526 9.36 -33.04 2.42
CA LYS A 526 10.36 -33.87 1.76
C LYS A 526 9.84 -34.56 0.49
N ALA A 527 8.55 -34.88 0.46
CA ALA A 527 7.90 -35.49 -0.70
C ALA A 527 7.73 -34.47 -1.83
N ASP A 528 7.53 -33.19 -1.49
CA ASP A 528 7.50 -32.08 -2.44
C ASP A 528 8.91 -31.53 -2.69
N GLY A 529 9.46 -31.80 -3.89
CA GLY A 529 10.79 -31.35 -4.28
C GLY A 529 10.96 -29.83 -4.29
N ASP A 530 9.90 -29.07 -4.57
CA ASP A 530 9.93 -27.61 -4.57
C ASP A 530 9.81 -27.05 -3.17
N SER A 531 8.98 -27.65 -2.32
CA SER A 531 8.92 -27.30 -0.89
C SER A 531 10.25 -27.60 -0.17
N THR A 532 10.95 -28.67 -0.55
CA THR A 532 12.31 -28.95 -0.04
C THR A 532 13.32 -27.87 -0.42
N LYS A 533 13.29 -27.38 -1.67
CA LYS A 533 14.15 -26.26 -2.12
C LYS A 533 13.76 -24.97 -1.39
N ALA A 534 12.46 -24.71 -1.26
CA ALA A 534 11.92 -23.55 -0.58
C ALA A 534 12.41 -23.47 0.88
N GLY A 535 12.37 -24.58 1.63
CA GLY A 535 12.91 -24.63 2.99
C GLY A 535 14.41 -24.27 3.08
N LYS A 536 15.22 -24.63 2.08
CA LYS A 536 16.64 -24.20 2.02
C LYS A 536 16.76 -22.70 1.76
N THR A 537 15.94 -22.14 0.88
CA THR A 537 15.89 -20.70 0.59
C THR A 537 15.52 -19.90 1.84
N LEU A 538 14.49 -20.33 2.57
CA LEU A 538 14.06 -19.68 3.82
C LEU A 538 15.14 -19.71 4.90
N LYS A 539 15.82 -20.85 5.09
CA LYS A 539 16.98 -20.96 6.01
C LYS A 539 18.12 -20.01 5.65
N ALA A 540 18.40 -19.84 4.36
CA ALA A 540 19.41 -18.89 3.91
C ALA A 540 18.98 -17.44 4.22
N MET A 541 17.70 -17.11 4.01
CA MET A 541 17.15 -15.80 4.35
C MET A 541 17.19 -15.53 5.86
N ALA A 542 16.77 -16.48 6.69
CA ALA A 542 16.78 -16.32 8.15
C ALA A 542 18.19 -15.99 8.66
N LYS A 543 19.21 -16.71 8.16
CA LYS A 543 20.63 -16.42 8.47
C LYS A 543 21.07 -15.03 7.99
N LYS A 544 20.59 -14.58 6.83
CA LYS A 544 20.88 -13.24 6.28
C LYS A 544 20.27 -12.14 7.15
N LEU A 545 19.01 -12.29 7.56
CA LEU A 545 18.31 -11.35 8.45
C LEU A 545 18.95 -11.29 9.84
N ALA A 546 19.32 -12.43 10.41
CA ALA A 546 19.99 -12.49 11.71
C ALA A 546 21.35 -11.76 11.70
N LYS A 547 22.09 -11.81 10.58
CA LYS A 547 23.34 -11.05 10.41
C LYS A 547 23.12 -9.55 10.24
N GLN A 548 21.98 -9.14 9.69
CA GLN A 548 21.61 -7.73 9.53
C GLN A 548 21.21 -7.11 10.88
N LYS A 549 20.45 -7.82 11.73
CA LYS A 549 20.09 -7.34 13.08
C LYS A 549 21.29 -7.13 14.02
N LYS A 550 22.44 -7.76 13.74
CA LYS A 550 23.68 -7.64 14.55
C LYS A 550 24.60 -6.50 14.08
N LYS A 551 24.29 -5.86 12.95
CA LYS A 551 25.01 -4.71 12.40
C LYS A 551 24.21 -3.45 12.66
#